data_AF-A0AAE1AHQ5-F1
#
_entry.id   AF-A0AAE1AHQ5-F1
#
_cell.length_a   1.000
_cell.length_b   1.000
_cell.length_c   1.000
_cell.angle_alpha   90.00
_cell.angle_beta   90.00
_cell.angle_gamma   90.00
#
_symmetry.space_group_name_H-M   'P 1'
#
loop_
_entity.id
_entity.type
_entity.pdbx_description
1 polymer ?
#
loop_
_entity_poly.entity_id
_entity_poly.type
_entity_poly.pdbx_seq_one_letter_code
_entity_poly.pdbx_strand_id
1 'polypeptide(L)'
;MAHRKTYSTYDRKPMPMAGYGRGNNFKDPRSSSCRQPYQGRGRGHPSETTHRSTSTADQWAASFREFHRVAARSSVDNDVVEKHIQELESIWLDDGLPDKKQKSLAISERLTEMLRHIPNPWEFILHVVCGVFDYEEAKTSTLAFTILVNFKNWTNSSDNSMKGTAQMESCLSEDLRVQVFNAFSGKHMPFFQIASKAFRLNHEGNEYFLPMIKHRLQQNKIAEVTKTAFNSKIS
;
A
#
# COMPACT_ATOMS: atom_id res chain seq x y z
N MET A 1 53.89 -7.79 -14.14
CA MET A 1 54.05 -7.80 -12.68
C MET A 1 52.68 -7.58 -12.05
N ALA A 2 52.11 -8.62 -11.47
CA ALA A 2 50.73 -8.64 -10.95
C ALA A 2 50.74 -8.33 -9.45
N HIS A 3 50.00 -7.29 -9.02
CA HIS A 3 49.77 -7.01 -7.61
C HIS A 3 48.41 -7.57 -7.16
N ARG A 4 48.50 -8.67 -6.42
CA ARG A 4 47.40 -9.36 -5.73
C ARG A 4 47.12 -8.61 -4.42
N LYS A 5 45.92 -8.06 -4.24
CA LYS A 5 45.46 -7.48 -2.96
C LYS A 5 44.66 -8.53 -2.19
N THR A 6 45.14 -8.88 -1.01
CA THR A 6 44.48 -9.75 -0.02
C THR A 6 43.57 -8.91 0.88
N TYR A 7 42.31 -9.34 1.05
CA TYR A 7 41.43 -8.88 2.12
C TYR A 7 41.45 -9.90 3.24
N SER A 8 41.71 -9.45 4.48
CA SER A 8 41.60 -10.25 5.69
C SER A 8 40.40 -9.78 6.51
N THR A 9 39.73 -10.76 7.10
CA THR A 9 38.37 -10.82 7.62
C THR A 9 38.19 -10.17 8.99
N TYR A 10 37.07 -9.48 9.18
CA TYR A 10 36.60 -9.02 10.48
C TYR A 10 35.85 -10.13 11.21
N ASP A 11 36.35 -10.49 12.39
CA ASP A 11 35.68 -11.32 13.41
C ASP A 11 34.40 -10.63 13.92
N ARG A 12 33.26 -11.31 13.82
CA ARG A 12 32.02 -10.93 14.52
C ARG A 12 31.78 -11.87 15.69
N LYS A 13 31.81 -11.32 16.90
CA LYS A 13 31.35 -11.98 18.13
C LYS A 13 29.82 -12.18 18.12
N PRO A 14 29.29 -13.32 18.59
CA PRO A 14 27.87 -13.53 18.78
C PRO A 14 27.36 -12.89 20.09
N MET A 15 26.20 -12.22 20.03
CA MET A 15 25.47 -11.72 21.20
C MET A 15 24.35 -12.70 21.60
N PRO A 16 24.05 -12.86 22.90
CA PRO A 16 23.10 -13.84 23.42
C PRO A 16 21.63 -13.41 23.26
N MET A 17 20.77 -14.37 22.92
CA MET A 17 19.32 -14.25 22.85
C MET A 17 18.70 -14.35 24.25
N ALA A 18 17.91 -13.35 24.65
CA ALA A 18 17.03 -13.42 25.82
C ALA A 18 15.69 -14.04 25.42
N GLY A 19 15.35 -15.17 26.05
CA GLY A 19 14.08 -15.87 25.87
C GLY A 19 12.93 -15.23 26.66
N TYR A 20 11.76 -15.15 26.03
CA TYR A 20 10.51 -14.77 26.68
C TYR A 20 9.78 -16.01 27.22
N GLY A 21 9.52 -16.01 28.52
CA GLY A 21 8.74 -17.02 29.22
C GLY A 21 7.23 -16.90 28.95
N ARG A 22 6.60 -18.06 28.71
CA ARG A 22 5.14 -18.25 28.70
C ARG A 22 4.62 -18.32 30.13
N GLY A 23 3.53 -17.61 30.40
CA GLY A 23 2.67 -17.83 31.57
C GLY A 23 1.21 -17.83 31.14
N ASN A 24 0.64 -19.03 30.97
CA ASN A 24 -0.79 -19.25 30.81
C ASN A 24 -1.46 -19.21 32.19
N ASN A 25 -2.57 -18.48 32.33
CA ASN A 25 -3.64 -18.78 33.30
C ASN A 25 -4.88 -17.95 32.95
N PHE A 26 -5.78 -18.52 32.15
CA PHE A 26 -7.13 -18.01 31.96
C PHE A 26 -8.10 -19.01 32.61
N LYS A 27 -8.83 -18.55 33.63
CA LYS A 27 -9.96 -19.27 34.23
C LYS A 27 -11.24 -18.55 33.80
N ASP A 28 -12.10 -19.26 33.08
CA ASP A 28 -13.46 -18.83 32.76
C ASP A 28 -14.34 -18.76 34.02
N PRO A 29 -15.34 -17.85 34.02
CA PRO A 29 -16.58 -18.13 34.71
C PRO A 29 -17.79 -18.07 33.75
N ARG A 30 -18.36 -19.26 33.56
CA ARG A 30 -19.78 -19.62 33.65
C ARG A 30 -20.80 -18.61 33.10
N SER A 31 -21.41 -19.05 32.00
CA SER A 31 -22.73 -18.67 31.52
C SER A 31 -23.84 -18.94 32.56
N SER A 32 -24.71 -17.96 32.79
CA SER A 32 -26.06 -18.17 33.30
C SER A 32 -27.06 -17.33 32.53
N SER A 33 -28.06 -18.03 31.99
CA SER A 33 -29.19 -17.49 31.23
C SER A 33 -30.20 -16.83 32.16
N CYS A 34 -30.89 -15.78 31.70
CA CYS A 34 -32.33 -15.65 31.98
C CYS A 34 -32.99 -14.68 30.99
N ARG A 35 -33.98 -15.20 30.26
CA ARG A 35 -34.93 -14.46 29.42
C ARG A 35 -35.89 -13.67 30.32
N GLN A 36 -36.32 -12.48 29.87
CA GLN A 36 -37.74 -12.10 29.85
C GLN A 36 -38.02 -11.06 28.74
N PRO A 37 -39.17 -11.13 28.05
CA PRO A 37 -39.60 -10.14 27.05
C PRO A 37 -40.54 -9.11 27.68
N TYR A 38 -40.21 -7.82 27.58
CA TYR A 38 -41.14 -6.74 27.90
C TYR A 38 -41.81 -6.23 26.63
N GLN A 39 -43.11 -6.48 26.51
CA GLN A 39 -43.98 -5.80 25.57
C GLN A 39 -44.39 -4.45 26.18
N GLY A 40 -44.10 -3.36 25.49
CA GLY A 40 -44.56 -2.03 25.83
C GLY A 40 -44.93 -1.25 24.57
N ARG A 41 -46.22 -1.23 24.25
CA ARG A 41 -46.80 -0.27 23.29
C ARG A 41 -46.69 1.13 23.90
N GLY A 42 -46.05 2.04 23.18
CA GLY A 42 -46.03 3.47 23.49
C GLY A 42 -46.07 4.26 22.20
N ARG A 43 -47.27 4.76 21.88
CA ARG A 43 -47.60 5.58 20.71
C ARG A 43 -47.08 7.00 20.98
N GLY A 44 -46.24 7.54 20.11
CA GLY A 44 -45.76 8.92 20.19
C GLY A 44 -45.02 9.28 18.92
N HIS A 45 -45.75 9.84 17.96
CA HIS A 45 -45.18 10.57 16.83
C HIS A 45 -44.87 11.98 17.34
N PRO A 46 -43.62 12.43 17.22
CA PRO A 46 -43.35 13.79 16.79
C PRO A 46 -42.79 13.71 15.38
N SER A 47 -43.42 14.44 14.47
CA SER A 47 -42.87 14.75 13.16
C SER A 47 -41.59 15.56 13.35
N GLU A 48 -40.45 14.88 13.45
CA GLU A 48 -39.16 15.50 13.19
C GLU A 48 -38.88 15.35 11.70
N THR A 49 -39.06 16.45 10.98
CA THR A 49 -38.37 16.68 9.72
C THR A 49 -36.88 16.68 10.05
N THR A 50 -36.28 15.50 10.12
CA THR A 50 -34.83 15.34 10.19
C THR A 50 -34.32 15.86 8.87
N HIS A 51 -33.98 17.15 8.82
CA HIS A 51 -32.94 17.61 7.92
C HIS A 51 -31.70 16.80 8.31
N ARG A 52 -31.57 15.64 7.66
CA ARG A 52 -30.37 14.82 7.68
C ARG A 52 -29.34 15.70 7.01
N SER A 53 -28.71 16.58 7.79
CA SER A 53 -27.48 17.25 7.44
C SER A 53 -26.53 16.12 7.14
N THR A 54 -26.44 15.74 5.86
CA THR A 54 -25.35 14.93 5.34
C THR A 54 -24.12 15.66 5.77
N SER A 55 -23.45 15.07 6.77
CA SER A 55 -22.16 15.53 7.25
C SER A 55 -21.30 15.75 6.01
N THR A 56 -20.50 16.81 5.97
CA THR A 56 -19.50 16.98 4.92
C THR A 56 -18.69 15.69 4.76
N ALA A 57 -18.41 14.97 5.85
CA ALA A 57 -17.77 13.66 5.79
C ALA A 57 -18.53 12.59 4.95
N ASP A 58 -19.86 12.61 4.93
CA ASP A 58 -20.69 11.66 4.14
C ASP A 58 -20.73 12.03 2.66
N GLN A 59 -20.78 13.33 2.32
CA GLN A 59 -20.66 13.80 0.94
C GLN A 59 -19.26 13.52 0.37
N TRP A 60 -18.21 13.65 1.19
CA TRP A 60 -16.84 13.30 0.81
C TRP A 60 -16.61 11.79 0.68
N ALA A 61 -17.19 10.97 1.55
CA ALA A 61 -17.12 9.51 1.44
C ALA A 61 -17.86 8.98 0.20
N ALA A 62 -18.88 9.69 -0.28
CA ALA A 62 -19.53 9.41 -1.56
C ALA A 62 -18.65 9.82 -2.74
N SER A 63 -18.02 11.00 -2.71
CA SER A 63 -17.04 11.43 -3.73
C SER A 63 -15.80 10.53 -3.80
N PHE A 64 -15.34 9.99 -2.67
CA PHE A 64 -14.23 9.03 -2.61
C PHE A 64 -14.61 7.69 -3.27
N ARG A 65 -15.84 7.20 -3.06
CA ARG A 65 -16.37 6.00 -3.71
C ARG A 65 -16.61 6.21 -5.21
N GLU A 66 -17.09 7.39 -5.61
CA GLU A 66 -17.27 7.75 -7.01
C GLU A 66 -15.92 7.92 -7.73
N PHE A 67 -14.90 8.46 -7.06
CA PHE A 67 -13.52 8.56 -7.58
C PHE A 67 -12.88 7.18 -7.81
N HIS A 68 -13.08 6.23 -6.89
CA HIS A 68 -12.69 4.83 -7.09
C HIS A 68 -13.43 4.17 -8.26
N ARG A 69 -14.62 4.65 -8.62
CA ARG A 69 -15.42 4.15 -9.75
C ARG A 69 -14.98 4.75 -11.09
N VAL A 70 -14.44 5.97 -11.11
CA VAL A 70 -13.87 6.61 -12.31
C VAL A 70 -12.45 6.13 -12.61
N ALA A 71 -11.68 5.75 -11.58
CA ALA A 71 -10.41 5.02 -11.71
C ALA A 71 -10.54 3.62 -12.37
N ALA A 72 -11.77 3.16 -12.67
CA ALA A 72 -12.04 1.88 -13.32
C ALA A 72 -11.88 1.90 -14.86
N ARG A 73 -11.49 3.03 -15.46
CA ARG A 73 -11.09 3.08 -16.88
C ARG A 73 -9.57 3.10 -16.97
N SER A 74 -8.95 1.97 -16.63
CA SER A 74 -7.53 1.80 -16.90
C SER A 74 -7.26 2.00 -18.38
N SER A 75 -6.22 2.75 -18.73
CA SER A 75 -5.77 2.85 -20.13
C SER A 75 -5.21 1.53 -20.67
N VAL A 76 -4.99 0.55 -19.80
CA VAL A 76 -4.46 -0.77 -20.14
C VAL A 76 -5.51 -1.85 -19.87
N ASP A 77 -5.60 -2.82 -20.77
CA ASP A 77 -6.48 -3.98 -20.63
C ASP A 77 -6.09 -4.81 -19.39
N ASN A 78 -7.08 -5.23 -18.61
CA ASN A 78 -6.88 -6.04 -17.42
C ASN A 78 -6.19 -7.37 -17.76
N ASP A 79 -6.50 -7.97 -18.91
CA ASP A 79 -5.87 -9.23 -19.33
C ASP A 79 -4.35 -9.07 -19.56
N VAL A 80 -3.94 -7.88 -20.04
CA VAL A 80 -2.52 -7.53 -20.23
C VAL A 80 -1.83 -7.35 -18.88
N VAL A 81 -2.49 -6.67 -17.93
CA VAL A 81 -1.96 -6.50 -16.56
C VAL A 81 -1.79 -7.85 -15.88
N GLU A 82 -2.81 -8.70 -15.92
CA GLU A 82 -2.82 -10.01 -15.26
C GLU A 82 -1.73 -10.93 -15.82
N LYS A 83 -1.56 -10.95 -17.15
CA LYS A 83 -0.48 -11.70 -17.80
C LYS A 83 0.89 -11.26 -17.26
N HIS A 84 1.12 -9.96 -17.13
CA HIS A 84 2.41 -9.45 -16.65
C HIS A 84 2.63 -9.67 -15.16
N ILE A 85 1.57 -9.66 -14.35
CA ILE A 85 1.63 -10.10 -12.95
C ILE A 85 2.11 -11.55 -12.87
N GLN A 86 1.48 -12.47 -13.62
CA GLN A 86 1.83 -13.89 -13.63
C GLN A 86 3.29 -14.14 -14.04
N GLU A 87 3.80 -13.39 -15.03
CA GLU A 87 5.20 -13.48 -15.45
C GLU A 87 6.18 -13.05 -14.33
N LEU A 88 5.87 -11.97 -13.62
CA LEU A 88 6.71 -11.48 -12.51
C LEU A 88 6.64 -12.41 -11.30
N GLU A 89 5.47 -12.96 -11.01
CA GLU A 89 5.28 -13.95 -9.95
C GLU A 89 6.00 -15.26 -10.26
N SER A 90 5.96 -15.71 -11.51
CA SER A 90 6.75 -16.86 -11.99
C SER A 90 8.24 -16.67 -11.71
N ILE A 91 8.81 -15.51 -12.06
CA ILE A 91 10.23 -15.20 -11.77
C ILE A 91 10.51 -15.18 -10.26
N TRP A 92 9.57 -14.64 -9.49
CA TRP A 92 9.71 -14.53 -8.05
C TRP A 92 9.67 -15.88 -7.34
N LEU A 93 8.85 -16.81 -7.83
CA LEU A 93 8.66 -18.14 -7.27
C LEU A 93 9.60 -19.19 -7.88
N ASP A 94 10.41 -18.83 -8.87
CA ASP A 94 11.38 -19.74 -9.50
C ASP A 94 12.49 -20.14 -8.50
N ASP A 95 12.54 -21.43 -8.17
CA ASP A 95 13.55 -22.05 -7.30
C ASP A 95 14.91 -22.20 -8.01
N GLY A 96 14.95 -22.09 -9.35
CA GLY A 96 16.18 -22.07 -10.14
C GLY A 96 17.00 -20.78 -9.96
N LEU A 97 16.42 -19.73 -9.39
CA LEU A 97 17.06 -18.46 -9.07
C LEU A 97 17.20 -18.28 -7.55
N PRO A 98 18.12 -18.98 -6.87
CA PRO A 98 18.16 -18.99 -5.40
C PRO A 98 18.53 -17.64 -4.78
N ASP A 99 19.19 -16.76 -5.52
CA ASP A 99 19.62 -15.44 -5.03
C ASP A 99 18.59 -14.35 -5.30
N LYS A 100 18.20 -13.60 -4.26
CA LYS A 100 17.32 -12.44 -4.35
C LYS A 100 17.84 -11.40 -5.34
N LYS A 101 19.16 -11.26 -5.48
CA LYS A 101 19.76 -10.32 -6.44
C LYS A 101 19.49 -10.76 -7.90
N GLN A 102 19.59 -12.07 -8.17
CA GLN A 102 19.29 -12.61 -9.50
C GLN A 102 17.80 -12.47 -9.84
N LYS A 103 16.90 -12.78 -8.88
CA LYS A 103 15.46 -12.52 -9.05
C LYS A 103 15.17 -11.04 -9.33
N SER A 104 15.79 -10.14 -8.57
CA SER A 104 15.63 -8.70 -8.79
C SER A 104 16.14 -8.24 -10.17
N LEU A 105 17.23 -8.83 -10.66
CA LEU A 105 17.77 -8.51 -11.99
C LEU A 105 16.80 -8.97 -13.09
N ALA A 106 16.33 -10.22 -13.02
CA ALA A 106 15.36 -10.77 -13.97
C ALA A 106 14.04 -9.97 -13.97
N ILE A 107 13.54 -9.57 -12.79
CA ILE A 107 12.39 -8.67 -12.66
C ILE A 107 12.69 -7.31 -13.30
N SER A 108 13.88 -6.73 -13.09
CA SER A 108 14.25 -5.45 -13.70
C SER A 108 14.26 -5.51 -15.23
N GLU A 109 14.85 -6.55 -15.80
CA GLU A 109 14.91 -6.77 -17.24
C GLU A 109 13.51 -6.93 -17.82
N ARG A 110 12.68 -7.76 -17.16
CA ARG A 110 11.31 -7.99 -17.59
C ARG A 110 10.46 -6.73 -17.54
N LEU A 111 10.55 -5.96 -16.44
CA LEU A 111 9.85 -4.68 -16.31
C LEU A 111 10.30 -3.67 -17.37
N THR A 112 11.59 -3.60 -17.66
CA THR A 112 12.11 -2.66 -18.67
C THR A 112 11.54 -2.97 -20.05
N GLU A 113 11.42 -4.24 -20.42
CA GLU A 113 10.79 -4.65 -21.67
C GLU A 113 9.29 -4.34 -21.70
N MET A 114 8.57 -4.65 -20.61
CA MET A 114 7.13 -4.37 -20.49
C MET A 114 6.86 -2.87 -20.68
N LEU A 115 7.56 -2.00 -19.94
CA LEU A 115 7.27 -0.57 -19.87
C LEU A 115 7.60 0.18 -21.18
N ARG A 116 8.41 -0.39 -22.08
CA ARG A 116 8.76 0.24 -23.36
C ARG A 116 7.56 0.41 -24.28
N HIS A 117 6.61 -0.52 -24.23
CA HIS A 117 5.49 -0.59 -25.18
C HIS A 117 4.16 -0.10 -24.59
N ILE A 118 4.15 0.27 -23.30
CA ILE A 118 2.95 0.69 -22.59
C ILE A 118 2.73 2.21 -22.74
N PRO A 119 1.52 2.67 -23.12
CA PRO A 119 1.23 4.10 -23.27
C PRO A 119 1.43 4.93 -22.01
N ASN A 120 0.99 4.41 -20.86
CA ASN A 120 1.20 5.02 -19.54
C ASN A 120 1.88 4.05 -18.57
N PRO A 121 3.22 4.02 -18.54
CA PRO A 121 3.98 3.12 -17.66
C PRO A 121 3.69 3.29 -16.17
N TRP A 122 3.31 4.50 -15.72
CA TRP A 122 3.03 4.79 -14.31
C TRP A 122 1.68 4.24 -13.87
N GLU A 123 0.64 4.38 -14.70
CA GLU A 123 -0.66 3.77 -14.42
C GLU A 123 -0.56 2.24 -14.44
N PHE A 124 0.10 1.69 -15.46
CA PHE A 124 0.32 0.25 -15.57
C PHE A 124 1.02 -0.35 -14.35
N ILE A 125 2.12 0.26 -13.90
CA ILE A 125 2.86 -0.29 -12.76
C ILE A 125 2.08 -0.18 -11.45
N LEU A 126 1.20 0.82 -11.30
CA LEU A 126 0.30 0.91 -10.14
C LEU A 126 -0.58 -0.34 -10.10
N HIS A 127 -1.21 -0.70 -11.22
CA HIS A 127 -2.04 -1.89 -11.31
C HIS A 127 -1.25 -3.18 -11.06
N VAL A 128 -0.07 -3.32 -11.66
CA VAL A 128 0.80 -4.49 -11.44
C VAL A 128 1.19 -4.62 -9.97
N VAL A 129 1.67 -3.55 -9.33
CA VAL A 129 2.11 -3.59 -7.92
C VAL A 129 0.95 -3.87 -6.97
N CYS A 130 -0.25 -3.35 -7.25
CA CYS A 130 -1.44 -3.61 -6.44
C CYS A 130 -2.03 -5.01 -6.68
N GLY A 131 -1.77 -5.62 -7.83
CA GLY A 131 -2.34 -6.91 -8.23
C GLY A 131 -1.53 -8.14 -7.82
N VAL A 132 -0.23 -8.00 -7.49
CA VAL A 132 0.58 -9.15 -7.04
C VAL A 132 0.10 -9.73 -5.71
N PHE A 133 0.27 -11.04 -5.54
CA PHE A 133 -0.24 -11.80 -4.39
C PHE A 133 0.18 -11.29 -3.00
N ASP A 134 1.34 -10.61 -2.89
CA ASP A 134 1.90 -10.16 -1.61
C ASP A 134 1.75 -8.65 -1.33
N TYR A 135 0.97 -7.93 -2.13
CA TYR A 135 0.74 -6.49 -1.97
C TYR A 135 0.13 -6.11 -0.61
N GLU A 136 -0.77 -6.93 -0.07
CA GLU A 136 -1.38 -6.64 1.24
C GLU A 136 -0.37 -6.61 2.38
N GLU A 137 0.69 -7.43 2.28
CA GLU A 137 1.77 -7.51 3.26
C GLU A 137 3.05 -6.80 2.79
N ALA A 138 2.94 -5.89 1.81
CA ALA A 138 4.07 -5.27 1.14
C ALA A 138 5.10 -4.68 2.12
N LYS A 139 6.30 -5.27 2.09
CA LYS A 139 7.49 -4.92 2.89
C LYS A 139 8.77 -5.18 2.09
N THR A 140 9.93 -4.81 2.61
CA THR A 140 11.22 -4.86 1.88
C THR A 140 11.63 -6.24 1.32
N SER A 141 11.01 -7.33 1.79
CA SER A 141 11.23 -8.69 1.34
C SER A 141 10.23 -9.20 0.30
N THR A 142 9.22 -8.41 -0.07
CA THR A 142 8.11 -8.83 -0.97
C THR A 142 8.43 -8.59 -2.44
N LEU A 143 7.70 -9.28 -3.31
CA LEU A 143 7.67 -9.04 -4.75
C LEU A 143 7.15 -7.63 -5.05
N ALA A 144 6.03 -7.22 -4.44
CA ALA A 144 5.48 -5.88 -4.60
C ALA A 144 6.53 -4.78 -4.38
N PHE A 145 7.32 -4.91 -3.30
CA PHE A 145 8.43 -4.00 -3.01
C PHE A 145 9.55 -4.06 -4.04
N THR A 146 9.93 -5.26 -4.46
CA THR A 146 10.96 -5.48 -5.49
C THR A 146 10.56 -4.83 -6.82
N ILE A 147 9.31 -5.01 -7.26
CA ILE A 147 8.79 -4.39 -8.48
C ILE A 147 8.87 -2.87 -8.36
N LEU A 148 8.39 -2.31 -7.25
CA LEU A 148 8.37 -0.86 -7.04
C LEU A 148 9.79 -0.25 -6.99
N VAL A 149 10.77 -0.94 -6.40
CA VAL A 149 12.18 -0.53 -6.41
C VAL A 149 12.72 -0.49 -7.84
N ASN A 150 12.53 -1.57 -8.60
CA ASN A 150 13.02 -1.66 -9.97
C ASN A 150 12.35 -0.62 -10.87
N PHE A 151 11.04 -0.40 -10.72
CA PHE A 151 10.33 0.68 -11.39
C PHE A 151 10.91 2.05 -11.05
N LYS A 152 11.14 2.36 -9.76
CA LYS A 152 11.76 3.62 -9.33
C LYS A 152 13.16 3.81 -9.92
N ASN A 153 13.90 2.72 -10.17
CA ASN A 153 15.20 2.80 -10.83
C ASN A 153 15.03 3.06 -12.33
N TRP A 154 14.10 2.35 -12.98
CA TRP A 154 13.74 2.57 -14.38
C TRP A 154 13.31 4.01 -14.66
N THR A 155 12.48 4.63 -13.81
CA THR A 155 12.05 6.03 -14.00
C THR A 155 13.22 7.02 -14.10
N ASN A 156 14.38 6.67 -13.52
CA ASN A 156 15.60 7.46 -13.54
C ASN A 156 16.65 6.95 -14.55
N SER A 157 16.42 5.81 -15.18
CA SER A 157 17.35 5.17 -16.13
C SER A 157 17.37 5.89 -17.48
N SER A 158 18.34 5.52 -18.33
CA SER A 158 18.37 5.92 -19.74
C SER A 158 17.31 5.21 -20.59
N ASP A 159 16.76 4.09 -20.11
CA ASP A 159 15.78 3.29 -20.84
C ASP A 159 14.37 3.91 -20.81
N ASN A 160 14.14 4.87 -19.91
CA ASN A 160 12.92 5.65 -19.87
C ASN A 160 13.01 6.84 -20.84
N SER A 161 12.51 6.65 -22.06
CA SER A 161 12.46 7.69 -23.10
C SER A 161 11.59 8.90 -22.72
N MET A 162 10.63 8.73 -21.80
CA MET A 162 9.75 9.82 -21.34
C MET A 162 10.39 10.68 -20.23
N LYS A 163 11.55 10.29 -19.68
CA LYS A 163 12.16 10.94 -18.52
C LYS A 163 12.36 12.46 -18.74
N GLY A 164 11.70 13.27 -17.90
CA GLY A 164 11.83 14.72 -17.93
C GLY A 164 11.13 15.41 -19.11
N THR A 165 10.28 14.69 -19.83
CA THR A 165 9.50 15.24 -20.96
C THR A 165 8.10 15.66 -20.51
N ALA A 166 7.42 16.46 -21.32
CA ALA A 166 6.01 16.79 -21.12
C ALA A 166 5.10 15.54 -21.15
N GLN A 167 5.49 14.52 -21.93
CA GLN A 167 4.76 13.25 -21.99
C GLN A 167 4.75 12.53 -20.63
N MET A 168 5.89 12.53 -19.91
CA MET A 168 5.94 11.98 -18.55
C MET A 168 5.01 12.72 -17.60
N GLU A 169 4.96 14.06 -17.67
CA GLU A 169 4.04 14.83 -16.81
C GLU A 169 2.57 14.56 -17.16
N SER A 170 2.25 14.32 -18.43
CA SER A 170 0.90 13.90 -18.84
C SER A 170 0.50 12.51 -18.33
N CYS A 171 1.47 11.60 -18.17
CA CYS A 171 1.23 10.28 -17.57
C CYS A 171 0.98 10.37 -16.06
N LEU A 172 1.55 11.39 -15.39
CA LEU A 172 1.46 11.62 -13.95
C LEU A 172 0.37 12.64 -13.61
N SER A 173 -0.88 12.34 -13.99
CA SER A 173 -2.02 13.19 -13.64
C SER A 173 -2.22 13.31 -12.13
N GLU A 174 -2.90 14.38 -11.71
CA GLU A 174 -3.34 14.56 -10.32
C GLU A 174 -4.08 13.32 -9.81
N ASP A 175 -5.02 12.81 -10.62
CA ASP A 175 -5.82 11.63 -10.28
C ASP A 175 -4.96 10.39 -10.05
N LEU A 176 -3.99 10.12 -10.93
CA LEU A 176 -3.10 8.98 -10.75
C LEU A 176 -2.28 9.14 -9.46
N ARG A 177 -1.75 10.33 -9.20
CA ARG A 177 -0.98 10.61 -7.98
C ARG A 177 -1.83 10.44 -6.71
N VAL A 178 -3.11 10.81 -6.75
CA VAL A 178 -4.08 10.54 -5.66
C VAL A 178 -4.30 9.04 -5.46
N GLN A 179 -4.48 8.28 -6.54
CA GLN A 179 -4.62 6.81 -6.47
C GLN A 179 -3.39 6.16 -5.85
N VAL A 180 -2.20 6.55 -6.29
CA VAL A 180 -0.91 6.10 -5.74
C VAL A 180 -0.83 6.44 -4.24
N PHE A 181 -1.12 7.68 -3.86
CA PHE A 181 -1.09 8.07 -2.45
C PHE A 181 -2.02 7.18 -1.61
N ASN A 182 -3.23 6.91 -2.08
CA ASN A 182 -4.17 6.01 -1.39
C ASN A 182 -3.67 4.58 -1.28
N ALA A 183 -3.14 4.03 -2.37
CA ALA A 183 -2.63 2.67 -2.43
C ALA A 183 -1.44 2.46 -1.48
N PHE A 184 -0.53 3.43 -1.37
CA PHE A 184 0.74 3.21 -0.68
C PHE A 184 0.81 3.79 0.74
N SER A 185 0.01 4.81 1.09
CA SER A 185 0.13 5.51 2.38
C SER A 185 -0.28 4.71 3.61
N GLY A 186 -1.00 3.58 3.43
CA GLY A 186 -1.32 2.64 4.51
C GLY A 186 -0.31 1.50 4.68
N LYS A 187 0.70 1.41 3.80
CA LYS A 187 1.66 0.31 3.75
C LYS A 187 2.95 0.66 4.51
N HIS A 188 3.90 -0.27 4.56
CA HIS A 188 5.18 -0.09 5.25
C HIS A 188 5.92 1.17 4.75
N MET A 189 6.47 1.99 5.67
CA MET A 189 6.98 3.33 5.35
C MET A 189 8.03 3.36 4.21
N PRO A 190 9.07 2.49 4.19
CA PRO A 190 9.96 2.34 3.05
C PRO A 190 9.27 2.11 1.70
N PHE A 191 8.15 1.38 1.67
CA PHE A 191 7.40 1.11 0.45
C PHE A 191 6.74 2.40 -0.05
N PHE A 192 6.08 3.14 0.85
CA PHE A 192 5.52 4.46 0.54
C PHE A 192 6.59 5.47 0.09
N GLN A 193 7.76 5.49 0.71
CA GLN A 193 8.85 6.39 0.33
C GLN A 193 9.35 6.14 -1.09
N ILE A 194 9.38 4.88 -1.53
CA ILE A 194 9.76 4.55 -2.91
C ILE A 194 8.64 4.97 -3.87
N ALA A 195 7.38 4.67 -3.56
CA ALA A 195 6.24 5.12 -4.36
C ALA A 195 6.23 6.65 -4.51
N SER A 196 6.43 7.38 -3.42
CA SER A 196 6.49 8.84 -3.41
C SER A 196 7.54 9.40 -4.38
N LYS A 197 8.71 8.75 -4.46
CA LYS A 197 9.77 9.11 -5.41
C LYS A 197 9.44 8.70 -6.84
N ALA A 198 8.91 7.48 -7.04
CA ALA A 198 8.62 6.94 -8.36
C ALA A 198 7.52 7.73 -9.10
N PHE A 199 6.51 8.20 -8.35
CA PHE A 199 5.34 8.92 -8.85
C PHE A 199 5.40 10.44 -8.63
N ARG A 200 6.53 10.96 -8.14
CA ARG A 200 6.76 12.39 -7.86
C ARG A 200 5.66 13.01 -6.98
N LEU A 201 5.26 12.33 -5.90
CA LEU A 201 4.21 12.85 -5.01
C LEU A 201 4.66 14.12 -4.25
N ASN A 202 5.97 14.31 -4.09
CA ASN A 202 6.57 15.52 -3.51
C ASN A 202 6.97 16.52 -4.61
N HIS A 203 5.99 17.08 -5.31
CA HIS A 203 6.18 18.15 -6.29
C HIS A 203 5.48 19.44 -5.81
N GLU A 204 5.84 20.57 -6.41
CA GLU A 204 5.15 21.84 -6.14
C GLU A 204 3.68 21.75 -6.59
N GLY A 205 2.77 22.32 -5.80
CA GLY A 205 1.33 22.25 -6.07
C GLY A 205 0.64 20.96 -5.61
N ASN A 206 1.31 20.13 -4.80
CA ASN A 206 0.74 18.89 -4.25
C ASN A 206 -0.30 19.09 -3.12
N GLU A 207 -0.88 20.29 -3.01
CA GLU A 207 -1.85 20.68 -1.98
C GLU A 207 -3.15 19.87 -2.06
N TYR A 208 -3.43 19.26 -3.22
CA TYR A 208 -4.56 18.36 -3.42
C TYR A 208 -4.50 17.09 -2.54
N PHE A 209 -3.34 16.75 -1.96
CA PHE A 209 -3.25 15.70 -0.93
C PHE A 209 -3.74 16.14 0.45
N LEU A 210 -3.81 17.45 0.74
CA LEU A 210 -4.11 17.96 2.08
C LEU A 210 -5.45 17.44 2.64
N PRO A 211 -6.56 17.37 1.88
CA PRO A 211 -7.80 16.80 2.38
C PRO A 211 -7.63 15.34 2.84
N MET A 212 -6.89 14.55 2.08
CA MET A 212 -6.66 13.12 2.37
C MET A 212 -5.77 12.95 3.61
N ILE A 213 -4.73 13.77 3.73
CA ILE A 213 -3.84 13.77 4.90
C ILE A 213 -4.64 14.15 6.16
N LYS A 214 -5.45 15.21 6.08
CA LYS A 214 -6.33 15.63 7.19
C LYS A 214 -7.27 14.50 7.63
N HIS A 215 -7.87 13.81 6.67
CA HIS A 215 -8.76 12.69 6.94
C HIS A 215 -8.05 11.53 7.65
N ARG A 216 -6.88 11.12 7.17
CA ARG A 216 -6.09 10.04 7.81
C ARG A 216 -5.63 10.41 9.22
N LEU A 217 -5.24 11.67 9.44
CA LEU A 217 -4.89 12.16 10.78
C LEU A 217 -6.09 12.10 11.73
N GLN A 218 -7.30 12.42 11.26
CA GLN A 218 -8.51 12.29 12.06
C GLN A 218 -8.83 10.83 12.39
N GLN A 219 -8.72 9.91 11.42
CA GLN A 219 -8.93 8.48 11.65
C GLN A 219 -7.93 7.89 12.66
N ASN A 220 -6.64 8.25 12.56
CA ASN A 220 -5.62 7.78 13.51
C ASN A 220 -5.89 8.26 14.93
N LYS A 221 -6.34 9.51 15.11
CA LYS A 221 -6.77 10.01 16.43
C LYS A 221 -7.93 9.20 17.01
N ILE A 222 -8.91 8.83 16.18
CA ILE A 222 -10.04 7.99 16.61
C ILE A 222 -9.56 6.59 17.02
N ALA A 223 -8.64 6.00 16.27
CA ALA A 223 -8.06 4.69 16.59
C ALA A 223 -7.29 4.72 17.92
N GLU A 224 -6.52 5.77 18.18
CA GLU A 224 -5.83 5.97 19.46
C GLU A 224 -6.79 6.10 20.63
N VAL A 225 -7.85 6.91 20.51
CA VAL A 225 -8.87 7.10 21.54
C VAL A 225 -9.64 5.80 21.81
N THR A 226 -9.94 5.03 20.77
CA THR A 226 -10.62 3.74 20.93
C THR A 226 -9.74 2.74 21.67
N LYS A 227 -8.44 2.72 21.35
CA LYS A 227 -7.45 1.85 22.00
C LYS A 227 -7.25 2.22 23.48
N THR A 228 -7.19 3.51 23.80
CA THR A 228 -7.10 3.96 25.20
C THR A 228 -8.39 3.69 25.98
N ALA A 229 -9.56 3.87 25.36
CA ALA A 229 -10.85 3.54 25.95
C ALA A 229 -11.09 2.04 26.17
N PHE A 230 -10.49 1.17 25.33
CA PHE A 230 -10.52 -0.28 25.53
C PHE A 230 -9.62 -0.71 26.69
N ASN A 231 -8.43 -0.12 26.80
CA ASN A 231 -7.49 -0.41 27.88
C ASN A 231 -7.96 0.11 29.24
N SER A 232 -8.77 1.18 29.29
CA SER A 232 -9.31 1.73 30.54
C SER A 232 -10.55 1.01 31.09
N LYS A 233 -11.11 0.04 30.36
CA LYS A 233 -12.22 -0.81 30.83
C LYS A 233 -11.77 -2.16 31.39
N ILE A 234 -10.46 -2.44 31.39
CA ILE A 234 -9.85 -3.69 31.86
C ILE A 234 -9.02 -3.45 33.16
N SER A 235 -9.05 -2.24 33.72
CA SER A 235 -8.50 -1.89 35.05
C SER A 235 -9.62 -1.54 36.00
#